data_AF-A0A7C3X971-F1
#
_entry.id   AF-A0A7C3X971-F1
#
_cell.length_a   1.000
_cell.length_b   1.000
_cell.length_c   1.000
_cell.angle_alpha   90.00
_cell.angle_beta   90.00
_cell.angle_gamma   90.00
#
_symmetry.space_group_name_H-M   'P 1'
#
loop_
_entity.id
_entity.type
_entity.pdbx_description
1 polymer ?
#
loop_
_entity_poly.entity_id
_entity_poly.type
_entity_poly.pdbx_seq_one_letter_code
_entity_poly.pdbx_strand_id
1 'polypeptide(L)'
;MRLAKSSTVVLLLCMLCSTATSVTIAQDMDEASQAISDAEAAVSQARDAGIDSTTLSQAAIVLQWARSNFTAGNYPSAFTLANGAREIALRGIEVKRQQDAYQMLLMGGTTALVLAAAMAGLFLLRRRRVKATGTQSG
;
A
#
# COMPACT_ATOMS: atom_id res chain seq x y z
N MET A 1 14.77 41.52 -57.52
CA MET A 1 15.65 41.15 -56.38
C MET A 1 14.87 41.17 -55.06
N ARG A 2 14.15 40.09 -54.71
CA ARG A 2 13.57 39.89 -53.37
C ARG A 2 13.41 38.39 -53.10
N LEU A 3 14.49 37.69 -52.74
CA LEU A 3 14.48 36.24 -52.50
C LEU A 3 15.53 35.81 -51.47
N ALA A 4 15.71 36.57 -50.38
CA ALA A 4 16.71 36.28 -49.35
C ALA A 4 16.17 36.18 -47.90
N LYS A 5 14.85 36.34 -47.67
CA LYS A 5 14.27 36.35 -46.30
C LYS A 5 13.65 35.03 -45.84
N SER A 6 13.51 34.03 -46.73
CA SER A 6 12.78 32.79 -46.41
C SER A 6 13.62 31.74 -45.66
N SER A 7 14.93 31.68 -45.91
CA SER A 7 15.79 30.60 -45.38
C SER A 7 16.15 30.75 -43.90
N THR A 8 16.17 31.95 -43.34
CA THR A 8 16.51 32.18 -41.92
C THR A 8 15.39 31.79 -40.96
N VAL A 9 14.13 31.87 -41.39
CA VAL A 9 12.97 31.51 -40.55
C VAL A 9 12.87 30.00 -40.36
N VAL A 10 13.18 29.22 -41.39
CA VAL A 10 13.13 27.74 -41.33
C VAL A 10 14.22 27.19 -40.41
N LEU A 11 15.44 27.75 -40.44
CA LEU A 11 16.53 27.36 -39.54
C LEU A 11 16.22 27.69 -38.07
N LEU A 12 15.56 28.83 -37.81
CA LEU A 12 15.17 29.22 -36.45
C LEU A 12 14.05 28.30 -35.89
N LEU A 13 13.09 27.90 -36.74
CA LEU A 13 12.01 26.98 -36.36
C LEU A 13 12.52 25.56 -36.06
N CYS A 14 13.53 25.08 -36.79
CA CYS A 14 14.16 23.77 -36.53
C CYS A 14 14.95 23.74 -35.21
N MET A 15 15.60 24.85 -34.83
CA MET A 15 16.35 24.94 -33.57
C MET A 15 15.43 24.96 -32.33
N LEU A 16 14.29 25.66 -32.40
CA LEU A 16 13.31 25.71 -31.29
C LEU A 16 12.57 24.38 -31.06
N CYS A 17 12.40 23.56 -32.12
CA CYS A 17 11.72 22.28 -32.02
C CYS A 17 12.57 21.19 -31.31
N SER A 18 13.91 21.22 -31.47
CA SER A 18 14.79 20.24 -30.81
C SER A 18 14.93 20.47 -29.30
N THR A 19 14.89 21.72 -28.84
CA THR A 19 15.06 22.03 -27.41
C THR A 19 13.84 21.65 -26.58
N ALA A 20 12.62 21.79 -27.13
CA ALA A 20 11.39 21.45 -26.41
C ALA A 20 11.30 19.95 -26.07
N THR A 21 11.68 19.08 -27.02
CA THR A 21 11.61 17.62 -26.85
C THR A 21 12.64 17.10 -25.84
N SER A 22 13.82 17.74 -25.75
CA SER A 22 14.85 17.32 -24.79
C SER A 22 14.50 17.61 -23.34
N VAL A 23 13.74 18.68 -23.08
CA VAL A 23 13.33 19.06 -21.71
C VAL A 23 12.26 18.11 -21.18
N THR A 24 11.27 17.74 -22.01
CA THR A 24 10.20 16.83 -21.59
C THR A 24 10.73 15.43 -21.29
N ILE A 25 11.68 14.92 -22.08
CA ILE A 25 12.28 13.60 -21.85
C ILE A 25 13.06 13.57 -20.52
N ALA A 26 13.80 14.64 -20.20
CA ALA A 26 14.52 14.73 -18.94
C ALA A 26 13.57 14.76 -17.73
N GLN A 27 12.47 15.51 -17.83
CA GLN A 27 11.44 15.54 -16.79
C GLN A 27 10.78 14.18 -16.59
N ASP A 28 10.34 13.53 -17.67
CA ASP A 28 9.70 12.21 -17.60
C ASP A 28 10.65 11.16 -16.99
N MET A 29 11.93 11.23 -17.32
CA MET A 29 12.96 10.36 -16.76
C MET A 29 13.13 10.57 -15.26
N ASP A 30 13.24 11.82 -14.81
CA ASP A 30 13.41 12.16 -13.39
C ASP A 30 12.18 11.71 -12.57
N GLU A 31 10.97 11.98 -13.08
CA GLU A 31 9.71 11.56 -12.46
C GLU A 31 9.59 10.03 -12.37
N ALA A 32 9.92 9.33 -13.46
CA ALA A 32 9.90 7.87 -13.48
C ALA A 32 10.94 7.27 -12.52
N SER A 33 12.13 7.85 -12.45
CA SER A 33 13.18 7.40 -11.53
C SER A 33 12.76 7.60 -10.07
N GLN A 34 12.16 8.75 -9.76
CA GLN A 34 11.67 9.03 -8.41
C GLN A 34 10.53 8.08 -8.04
N ALA A 35 9.57 7.84 -8.95
CA ALA A 35 8.47 6.91 -8.71
C ALA A 35 8.97 5.48 -8.46
N ILE A 36 10.01 5.02 -9.17
CA ILE A 36 10.64 3.72 -8.94
C ILE A 36 11.27 3.66 -7.54
N SER A 37 12.01 4.70 -7.13
CA SER A 37 12.60 4.78 -5.79
C SER A 37 11.53 4.74 -4.69
N ASP A 38 10.44 5.49 -4.86
CA ASP A 38 9.31 5.50 -3.93
C ASP A 38 8.63 4.13 -3.84
N ALA A 39 8.46 3.45 -4.97
CA ALA A 39 7.90 2.11 -5.04
C ALA A 39 8.81 1.07 -4.37
N GLU A 40 10.14 1.18 -4.54
CA GLU A 40 11.12 0.34 -3.84
C GLU A 40 11.03 0.51 -2.33
N ALA A 41 10.98 1.75 -1.86
CA ALA A 41 10.81 2.05 -0.44
C ALA A 41 9.49 1.48 0.11
N ALA A 42 8.39 1.63 -0.64
CA ALA A 42 7.09 1.08 -0.26
C ALA A 42 7.10 -0.45 -0.20
N VAL A 43 7.70 -1.13 -1.19
CA VAL A 43 7.85 -2.59 -1.21
C VAL A 43 8.73 -3.09 -0.05
N SER A 44 9.79 -2.35 0.31
CA SER A 44 10.61 -2.69 1.48
C SER A 44 9.82 -2.55 2.77
N GLN A 45 9.14 -1.42 2.98
CA GLN A 45 8.27 -1.22 4.14
C GLN A 45 7.19 -2.31 4.23
N ALA A 46 6.67 -2.71 3.08
CA ALA A 46 5.69 -3.78 2.96
C ALA A 46 6.24 -5.14 3.41
N ARG A 47 7.48 -5.46 3.02
CA ARG A 47 8.16 -6.68 3.49
C ARG A 47 8.36 -6.63 5.01
N ASP A 48 8.84 -5.50 5.53
CA ASP A 48 9.15 -5.34 6.96
C ASP A 48 7.87 -5.39 7.82
N ALA A 49 6.74 -4.93 7.27
CA ALA A 49 5.42 -5.03 7.90
C ALA A 49 4.83 -6.45 7.90
N GLY A 50 5.49 -7.43 7.25
CA GLY A 50 5.03 -8.82 7.23
C GLY A 50 3.72 -9.02 6.47
N ILE A 51 3.51 -8.29 5.38
CA ILE A 51 2.36 -8.51 4.49
C ILE A 51 2.45 -9.89 3.83
N ASP A 52 1.30 -10.42 3.42
CA ASP A 52 1.18 -11.64 2.61
C ASP A 52 2.16 -11.67 1.41
N SER A 53 2.81 -12.83 1.25
CA SER A 53 3.80 -13.07 0.20
C SER A 53 3.25 -12.89 -1.21
N THR A 54 1.96 -13.12 -1.42
CA THR A 54 1.27 -12.97 -2.71
C THR A 54 1.19 -11.51 -3.11
N THR A 55 0.76 -10.63 -2.19
CA THR A 55 0.69 -9.18 -2.43
C THR A 55 2.09 -8.60 -2.62
N LEU A 56 3.05 -9.03 -1.80
CA LEU A 56 4.44 -8.60 -1.95
C LEU A 56 5.04 -9.03 -3.30
N SER A 57 4.75 -10.25 -3.75
CA SER A 57 5.18 -10.76 -5.06
C SER A 57 4.57 -9.97 -6.21
N GLN A 58 3.27 -9.67 -6.14
CA GLN A 58 2.60 -8.84 -7.15
C GLN A 58 3.23 -7.44 -7.25
N ALA A 59 3.47 -6.77 -6.12
CA ALA A 59 4.13 -5.45 -6.12
C ALA A 59 5.54 -5.52 -6.72
N ALA A 60 6.31 -6.56 -6.39
CA ALA A 60 7.66 -6.76 -6.92
C ALA A 60 7.68 -7.02 -8.43
N ILE A 61 6.73 -7.80 -8.96
CA ILE A 61 6.59 -8.06 -10.41
C ILE A 61 6.31 -6.75 -11.16
N VAL A 62 5.36 -5.95 -10.67
CA VAL A 62 5.00 -4.68 -11.31
C VAL A 62 6.18 -3.69 -11.24
N LEU A 63 6.91 -3.64 -10.13
CA LEU A 63 8.12 -2.83 -9.99
C LEU A 63 9.21 -3.29 -10.98
N GLN A 64 9.35 -4.60 -11.21
CA GLN A 64 10.30 -5.11 -12.19
C GLN A 64 9.92 -4.71 -13.62
N TRP A 65 8.63 -4.68 -13.95
CA TRP A 65 8.17 -4.14 -15.23
C TRP A 65 8.41 -2.63 -15.35
N ALA A 66 8.26 -1.87 -14.26
CA ALA A 66 8.60 -0.45 -14.23
C ALA A 66 10.08 -0.22 -14.57
N ARG A 67 10.98 -0.96 -13.92
CA ARG A 67 12.43 -0.92 -14.20
C ARG A 67 12.76 -1.30 -15.64
N SER A 68 12.11 -2.34 -16.17
CA SER A 68 12.30 -2.76 -17.57
C SER A 68 11.90 -1.65 -18.55
N ASN A 69 10.75 -1.00 -18.34
CA ASN A 69 10.30 0.12 -19.16
C ASN A 69 11.23 1.34 -19.03
N PHE A 70 11.74 1.61 -17.83
CA PHE A 70 12.71 2.68 -17.62
C PHE A 70 13.99 2.44 -18.43
N THR A 71 14.53 1.23 -18.39
CA THR A 71 15.73 0.86 -19.18
C THR A 71 15.48 0.88 -20.69
N ALA A 72 14.22 0.67 -21.12
CA ALA A 72 13.81 0.77 -22.52
C ALA A 72 13.56 2.23 -22.97
N GLY A 73 13.72 3.22 -22.10
CA GLY A 73 13.43 4.63 -22.38
C GLY A 73 11.94 4.98 -22.40
N ASN A 74 11.07 4.06 -21.98
CA ASN A 74 9.62 4.28 -21.88
C ASN A 74 9.26 4.81 -20.49
N TYR A 75 9.67 6.05 -20.21
CA TYR A 75 9.51 6.69 -18.91
C TYR A 75 8.05 6.85 -18.47
N PRO A 76 7.08 7.23 -19.34
CA PRO A 76 5.67 7.34 -18.92
C PRO A 76 5.08 6.01 -18.46
N SER A 77 5.44 4.90 -19.12
CA SER A 77 5.00 3.57 -18.69
C SER A 77 5.71 3.12 -17.41
N ALA A 78 7.00 3.44 -17.27
CA ALA A 78 7.76 3.16 -16.06
C ALA A 78 7.16 3.88 -14.84
N PHE A 79 6.82 5.17 -14.98
CA PHE A 79 6.15 5.95 -13.94
C PHE A 79 4.82 5.34 -13.52
N THR A 80 3.97 4.98 -14.49
CA THR A 80 2.65 4.40 -14.21
C THR A 80 2.77 3.06 -13.48
N LEU A 81 3.67 2.19 -13.94
CA LEU A 81 3.92 0.90 -13.31
C LEU A 81 4.50 1.05 -11.90
N ALA A 82 5.46 1.97 -11.71
CA ALA A 82 6.06 2.23 -10.40
C ALA A 82 5.00 2.69 -9.38
N ASN A 83 4.14 3.62 -9.76
CA ASN A 83 3.02 4.05 -8.91
C ASN A 83 2.04 2.91 -8.61
N GLY A 84 1.76 2.04 -9.58
CA GLY A 84 0.96 0.83 -9.36
C GLY A 84 1.59 -0.12 -8.34
N ALA A 85 2.90 -0.38 -8.44
CA ALA A 85 3.64 -1.19 -7.47
C ALA A 85 3.60 -0.60 -6.06
N ARG A 86 3.81 0.72 -5.95
CA ARG A 86 3.70 1.48 -4.70
C ARG A 86 2.30 1.32 -4.08
N GLU A 87 1.25 1.49 -4.87
CA GLU A 87 -0.14 1.40 -4.39
C GLU A 87 -0.49 -0.01 -3.90
N ILE A 88 -0.04 -1.05 -4.60
CA ILE A 88 -0.22 -2.46 -4.17
C ILE A 88 0.46 -2.68 -2.81
N ALA A 89 1.71 -2.22 -2.67
CA ALA A 89 2.46 -2.35 -1.42
C ALA A 89 1.76 -1.62 -0.26
N LEU A 90 1.38 -0.35 -0.45
CA LEU A 90 0.72 0.45 0.58
C LEU A 90 -0.65 -0.12 0.99
N ARG A 91 -1.46 -0.58 0.03
CA ARG A 91 -2.72 -1.27 0.33
C ARG A 91 -2.49 -2.55 1.14
N GLY A 92 -1.44 -3.30 0.82
CA GLY A 92 -1.06 -4.47 1.59
C GLY A 92 -0.74 -4.15 3.05
N ILE A 93 0.01 -3.06 3.30
CA ILE A 93 0.31 -2.59 4.66
C ILE A 93 -0.98 -2.24 5.41
N GLU A 94 -1.90 -1.54 4.75
CA GLU A 94 -3.16 -1.12 5.38
C GLU A 94 -4.06 -2.31 5.74
N VAL A 95 -4.19 -3.28 4.84
CA VAL A 95 -4.93 -4.53 5.10
C VAL A 95 -4.32 -5.28 6.28
N LYS A 96 -2.99 -5.36 6.35
CA LYS A 96 -2.28 -6.01 7.45
C LYS A 96 -2.55 -5.33 8.79
N ARG A 97 -2.47 -3.99 8.84
CA ARG A 97 -2.82 -3.20 10.03
C ARG A 97 -4.26 -3.43 10.48
N GLN A 98 -5.20 -3.46 9.55
CA GLN A 98 -6.60 -3.74 9.88
C GLN A 98 -6.77 -5.15 10.44
N GLN A 99 -6.15 -6.17 9.82
CA GLN A 99 -6.19 -7.53 10.32
C GLN A 99 -5.63 -7.65 11.75
N ASP A 100 -4.49 -7.03 12.02
CA ASP A 100 -3.88 -7.05 13.34
C ASP A 100 -4.75 -6.33 14.38
N ALA A 101 -5.40 -5.22 14.00
CA ALA A 101 -6.36 -4.52 14.85
C ALA A 101 -7.61 -5.37 15.16
N TYR A 102 -8.15 -6.09 14.18
CA TYR A 102 -9.28 -7.00 14.39
C TYR A 102 -8.90 -8.20 15.28
N GLN A 103 -7.69 -8.73 15.15
CA GLN A 103 -7.20 -9.79 16.02
C GLN A 103 -7.13 -9.33 17.48
N MET A 104 -6.66 -8.10 17.71
CA MET A 104 -6.61 -7.53 19.06
C MET A 104 -8.02 -7.35 19.66
N LEU A 105 -8.99 -6.92 18.85
CA LEU A 105 -10.39 -6.78 19.27
C LEU A 105 -11.00 -8.13 19.70
N LEU A 106 -10.77 -9.18 18.91
CA LEU A 106 -11.34 -10.51 19.16
C LEU A 106 -10.69 -11.21 20.36
N MET A 107 -9.38 -11.02 20.57
CA MET A 107 -8.69 -11.54 21.76
C MET A 107 -9.11 -10.83 23.05
N GLY A 108 -9.41 -9.53 23.01
CA GLY A 108 -9.90 -8.79 24.19
C GLY A 108 -11.36 -9.09 24.55
N GLY A 109 -12.23 -9.30 23.54
CA GLY A 109 -13.67 -9.49 23.76
C GLY A 109 -14.04 -10.87 24.32
N THR A 110 -13.36 -11.93 23.89
CA THR A 110 -13.70 -13.31 24.28
C THR A 110 -13.35 -13.61 25.74
N THR A 111 -12.23 -13.08 26.25
CA THR A 111 -11.82 -13.26 27.66
C THR A 111 -12.81 -12.65 28.64
N ALA A 112 -13.40 -11.49 28.32
CA ALA A 112 -14.37 -10.83 29.19
C ALA A 112 -15.67 -11.63 29.33
N LEU A 113 -16.18 -12.20 28.24
CA LEU A 113 -17.41 -13.01 28.25
C LEU A 113 -17.24 -14.32 29.03
N VAL A 114 -16.10 -15.00 28.88
CA VAL A 114 -15.82 -16.25 29.62
C VAL A 114 -15.75 -15.98 31.12
N LEU A 115 -15.09 -14.91 31.54
CA LEU A 115 -15.01 -14.51 32.95
C LEU A 115 -16.39 -14.14 33.52
N ALA A 116 -17.20 -13.39 32.77
CA ALA A 116 -18.55 -13.01 33.20
C ALA A 116 -19.47 -14.25 33.35
N ALA A 117 -19.42 -15.18 32.40
CA ALA A 117 -20.20 -16.42 32.45
C ALA A 117 -19.77 -17.32 33.63
N ALA A 118 -18.46 -17.43 33.88
CA ALA A 118 -17.94 -18.18 35.02
C ALA A 118 -18.40 -17.58 36.36
N MET A 119 -18.33 -16.26 36.50
CA MET A 119 -18.80 -15.54 37.70
C MET A 119 -20.31 -15.71 37.91
N ALA A 120 -21.11 -15.60 36.84
CA ALA A 120 -22.56 -15.83 36.90
C ALA A 120 -22.89 -17.28 37.28
N GLY A 121 -22.18 -18.26 36.73
CA GLY A 121 -22.32 -19.67 37.08
C GLY A 121 -22.03 -19.93 38.57
N LEU A 122 -20.93 -19.40 39.08
CA LEU A 122 -20.55 -19.51 40.49
C LEU A 122 -21.56 -18.83 41.42
N PHE A 123 -22.09 -17.68 41.02
CA PHE A 123 -23.12 -16.96 41.76
C PHE A 123 -24.43 -17.75 41.83
N LEU A 124 -24.89 -18.33 40.72
CA LEU A 124 -26.09 -19.17 40.68
C LEU A 124 -25.93 -20.46 41.49
N LEU A 125 -24.74 -21.08 41.47
CA LEU A 125 -24.44 -22.25 42.30
C LEU A 125 -24.44 -21.92 43.80
N ARG A 126 -23.87 -20.77 44.21
CA ARG A 126 -23.95 -20.30 45.61
C ARG A 126 -25.41 -20.07 46.02
N ARG A 127 -26.21 -19.45 45.16
CA ARG A 127 -27.63 -19.16 45.46
C ARG A 127 -28.46 -20.44 45.65
N ARG A 128 -28.13 -21.53 44.94
CA ARG A 128 -28.80 -22.83 45.11
C ARG A 128 -28.46 -23.49 46.45
N ARG A 129 -27.22 -23.39 46.95
CA ARG A 129 -26.85 -23.98 48.26
C ARG A 129 -27.59 -23.35 49.43
N VAL A 130 -27.81 -22.04 49.41
CA VAL A 130 -28.50 -21.31 50.50
C VAL A 130 -29.96 -21.73 50.65
N LYS A 131 -30.63 -22.11 49.55
CA LYS A 131 -32.03 -22.58 49.61
C LYS A 131 -32.17 -24.02 50.13
N ALA A 132 -31.12 -24.83 50.06
CA ALA A 132 -31.18 -26.24 50.47
C ALA A 132 -31.08 -26.45 51.99
N THR A 133 -30.63 -25.44 52.74
CA THR A 133 -30.47 -25.50 54.21
C THR A 133 -31.63 -24.86 55.00
N GLY A 134 -32.69 -24.39 54.34
CA GLY A 134 -33.80 -23.65 54.97
C GLY A 134 -35.05 -24.48 55.32
N THR A 135 -35.09 -25.77 55.03
CA THR A 135 -36.26 -26.63 55.24
C THR A 135 -35.98 -27.74 56.25
N GLN A 136 -35.68 -27.37 57.49
CA GLN A 136 -35.81 -28.26 58.66
C GLN A 136 -36.11 -27.42 59.91
N SER A 137 -37.37 -27.02 60.09
CA SER A 137 -37.98 -26.76 61.41
C SER A 137 -39.44 -26.36 61.22
N GLY A 138 -40.36 -27.24 61.62
CA GLY A 138 -41.80 -27.04 61.58
C GLY A 138 -42.53 -28.34 61.36
#